data_AF-A0A6A6QTL3-F1
#
_entry.id   AF-A0A6A6QTL3-F1
#
_cell.length_a   1.000
_cell.length_b   1.000
_cell.length_c   1.000
_cell.angle_alpha   90.00
_cell.angle_beta   90.00
_cell.angle_gamma   90.00
#
_symmetry.space_group_name_H-M   'P 1'
#
loop_
_entity.id
_entity.type
_entity.pdbx_description
1 polymer ?
#
loop_
_entity_poly.entity_id
_entity_poly.type
_entity_poly.pdbx_seq_one_letter_code
_entity_poly.pdbx_strand_id
1 'polypeptide(L)'
;MSPITLTSLPAEIRQKILSDTIGIKLGTNGLAVSSPAASVCRQLHADVKEIIPSWLPTASTSTIIQTPTGMDKLHFLDHVLKQRAESSNRSWPGFQTIEVQLYTRDAERVKKAPKSEGHVRNPLRATGGLDGAFNVPSTWARTFRRMPASIKHIVVDLTMPETQLQDIEACGPDGALIPHGRSQRYTRWQREYWRLALSTIADLVDEVQYGQHWAMHGRGATLPAVGERSYEMIGKLPEGQVEVVAMDVTRNHASSRIRVLCWEQCLIDYLKDVRVVTTRVMREKREKKNQRAKELKKLWIEQDRAGTKRWGEETEDAPASKRAKM
;
A
#
# COMPACT_ATOMS: atom_id res chain seq x y z
N MET A 1 -5.87 1.22 -51.33
CA MET A 1 -5.21 0.04 -50.73
C MET A 1 -5.82 -0.18 -49.36
N SER A 2 -6.34 -1.38 -49.08
CA SER A 2 -6.86 -1.68 -47.74
C SER A 2 -5.68 -1.72 -46.75
N PRO A 3 -5.84 -1.17 -45.53
CA PRO A 3 -4.78 -1.18 -44.53
C PRO A 3 -4.41 -2.63 -44.17
N ILE A 4 -3.10 -2.89 -44.06
CA ILE A 4 -2.60 -4.20 -43.60
C ILE A 4 -3.06 -4.38 -42.15
N THR A 5 -3.75 -5.49 -41.89
CA THR A 5 -4.23 -5.87 -40.57
C THR A 5 -3.47 -7.09 -40.07
N LEU A 6 -3.38 -7.28 -38.75
CA LEU A 6 -2.71 -8.43 -38.14
C LEU A 6 -3.26 -9.77 -38.67
N THR A 7 -4.57 -9.82 -38.98
CA THR A 7 -5.25 -11.00 -39.55
C THR A 7 -4.94 -11.26 -41.01
N SER A 8 -4.46 -10.26 -41.76
CA SER A 8 -4.01 -10.42 -43.15
C SER A 8 -2.56 -10.90 -43.29
N LEU A 9 -1.82 -10.99 -42.18
CA LEU A 9 -0.44 -11.50 -42.20
C LEU A 9 -0.42 -13.04 -42.27
N PRO A 10 0.62 -13.64 -42.85
CA PRO A 10 0.90 -15.08 -42.73
C PRO A 10 0.91 -15.53 -41.27
N ALA A 11 0.54 -16.79 -41.04
CA ALA A 11 0.39 -17.35 -39.69
C ALA A 11 1.70 -17.25 -38.90
N GLU A 12 2.84 -17.50 -39.54
CA GLU A 12 4.16 -17.47 -38.92
C GLU A 12 4.52 -16.08 -38.39
N ILE A 13 4.24 -15.04 -39.18
CA ILE A 13 4.49 -13.65 -38.78
C ILE A 13 3.54 -13.26 -37.66
N ARG A 14 2.27 -13.63 -37.79
CA ARG A 14 1.24 -13.34 -36.78
C ARG A 14 1.58 -14.01 -35.45
N GLN A 15 1.96 -15.28 -35.47
CA GLN A 15 2.36 -16.03 -34.29
C GLN A 15 3.61 -15.43 -33.63
N LYS A 16 4.60 -14.99 -34.42
CA LYS A 16 5.79 -14.30 -33.90
C LYS A 16 5.44 -12.97 -33.21
N ILE A 17 4.55 -12.17 -33.80
CA ILE A 17 4.07 -10.94 -33.17
C ILE A 17 3.32 -11.28 -31.87
N LEU A 18 2.47 -12.32 -31.91
CA LEU A 18 1.68 -12.72 -30.75
C LEU A 18 2.55 -13.25 -29.61
N SER A 19 3.63 -13.98 -29.88
CA SER A 19 4.52 -14.51 -28.84
C SER A 19 5.15 -13.42 -27.98
N ASP A 20 5.38 -12.24 -28.56
CA ASP A 20 5.95 -11.09 -27.86
C ASP A 20 4.93 -10.36 -26.97
N THR A 21 3.64 -10.69 -27.12
CA THR A 21 2.54 -10.13 -26.31
C THR A 21 2.05 -11.04 -25.20
N ILE A 22 2.58 -12.27 -25.11
CA ILE A 22 2.22 -13.21 -24.06
C ILE A 22 2.82 -12.74 -22.74
N GLY A 23 1.98 -12.64 -21.71
CA GLY A 23 2.37 -12.31 -20.34
C GLY A 23 2.05 -13.45 -19.38
N ILE A 24 2.72 -13.43 -18.23
CA ILE A 24 2.53 -14.38 -17.14
C ILE A 24 1.95 -13.62 -15.94
N LYS A 25 0.84 -14.13 -15.41
CA LYS A 25 0.20 -13.60 -14.19
C LYS A 25 0.09 -14.72 -13.15
N LEU A 26 0.63 -14.47 -11.96
CA LEU A 26 0.70 -15.41 -10.85
C LEU A 26 -0.07 -14.84 -9.66
N GLY A 27 -1.35 -15.23 -9.55
CA GLY A 27 -2.30 -14.66 -8.58
C GLY A 27 -3.02 -15.70 -7.73
N THR A 28 -4.11 -15.25 -7.10
CA THR A 28 -5.03 -16.08 -6.29
C THR A 28 -5.62 -17.21 -7.12
N ASN A 29 -5.99 -16.91 -8.37
CA ASN A 29 -6.59 -17.86 -9.31
C ASN A 29 -5.59 -18.86 -9.93
N GLY A 30 -4.31 -18.86 -9.53
CA GLY A 30 -3.31 -19.76 -10.09
C GLY A 30 -2.29 -19.06 -10.99
N LEU A 31 -1.73 -19.85 -11.91
CA LEU A 31 -0.88 -19.41 -13.01
C LEU A 31 -1.75 -19.16 -14.24
N ALA A 32 -1.70 -17.96 -14.79
CA ALA A 32 -2.30 -17.62 -16.07
C ALA A 32 -1.21 -17.18 -17.06
N VAL A 33 -1.20 -17.81 -18.24
CA VAL A 33 -0.38 -17.42 -19.38
C VAL A 33 -1.34 -16.95 -20.46
N SER A 34 -1.27 -15.68 -20.83
CA SER A 34 -2.28 -15.07 -21.72
C SER A 34 -1.69 -13.94 -22.54
N SER A 35 -2.27 -13.69 -23.72
CA SER A 35 -2.00 -12.51 -24.53
C SER A 35 -3.26 -11.64 -24.64
N PRO A 36 -3.17 -10.30 -24.54
CA PRO A 36 -4.28 -9.39 -24.80
C PRO A 36 -4.89 -9.56 -26.20
N ALA A 37 -4.10 -10.01 -27.19
CA ALA A 37 -4.58 -10.23 -28.54
C ALA A 37 -5.56 -11.42 -28.63
N ALA A 38 -5.50 -12.36 -27.68
CA ALA A 38 -6.38 -13.53 -27.65
C ALA A 38 -7.86 -13.17 -27.38
N SER A 39 -8.16 -11.99 -26.86
CA SER A 39 -9.55 -11.52 -26.66
C SER A 39 -10.11 -10.72 -27.84
N VAL A 40 -9.29 -10.39 -28.84
CA VAL A 40 -9.70 -9.50 -29.95
C VAL A 40 -10.54 -10.25 -30.98
N CYS A 41 -10.08 -11.42 -31.43
CA CYS A 41 -10.83 -12.25 -32.37
C CYS A 41 -10.46 -13.73 -32.26
N ARG A 42 -11.33 -14.60 -32.82
CA ARG A 42 -11.17 -16.06 -32.76
C ARG A 42 -9.88 -16.56 -33.41
N GLN A 43 -9.42 -15.91 -34.48
CA GLN A 43 -8.19 -16.29 -35.18
C GLN A 43 -6.96 -16.10 -34.29
N LEU A 44 -6.78 -14.91 -33.72
CA LEU A 44 -5.67 -14.62 -32.81
C LEU A 44 -5.72 -15.49 -31.54
N HIS A 45 -6.93 -15.80 -31.05
CA HIS A 45 -7.10 -16.75 -29.96
C HIS A 45 -6.56 -18.15 -30.33
N ALA A 46 -6.89 -18.65 -31.52
CA ALA A 46 -6.40 -19.94 -32.01
C ALA A 46 -4.88 -19.95 -32.17
N ASP A 47 -4.30 -18.88 -32.74
CA ASP A 47 -2.85 -18.76 -32.88
C ASP A 47 -2.15 -18.77 -31.51
N VAL A 48 -2.65 -18.00 -30.52
CA VAL A 48 -2.09 -17.99 -29.16
C VAL A 48 -2.15 -19.38 -28.53
N LYS A 49 -3.26 -20.10 -28.71
CA LYS A 49 -3.42 -21.48 -28.21
C LYS A 49 -2.41 -22.45 -28.84
N GLU A 50 -2.08 -22.25 -30.12
CA GLU A 50 -1.08 -23.04 -30.84
C GLU A 50 0.35 -22.76 -30.36
N ILE A 51 0.67 -21.50 -30.02
CA ILE A 51 2.02 -21.08 -29.62
C ILE A 51 2.34 -21.48 -28.17
N ILE A 52 1.39 -21.36 -27.24
CA ILE A 52 1.64 -21.54 -25.79
C ILE A 52 2.40 -22.84 -25.41
N PRO A 53 2.11 -24.02 -25.99
CA PRO A 53 2.80 -25.26 -25.64
C PRO A 53 4.30 -25.25 -25.96
N SER A 54 4.71 -24.57 -27.03
CA SER A 54 6.11 -24.48 -27.47
C SER A 54 6.76 -23.14 -27.10
N TRP A 55 5.98 -22.19 -26.60
CA TRP A 55 6.46 -20.88 -26.20
C TRP A 55 7.44 -20.97 -25.03
N LEU A 56 8.50 -20.16 -25.13
CA LEU A 56 9.39 -19.82 -24.05
C LEU A 56 9.33 -18.30 -23.88
N PRO A 57 9.26 -17.78 -22.65
CA PRO A 57 9.34 -16.35 -22.44
C PRO A 57 10.66 -15.79 -22.99
N THR A 58 10.66 -14.48 -23.19
CA THR A 58 11.85 -13.68 -23.47
C THR A 58 12.23 -12.88 -22.22
N ALA A 59 13.41 -12.25 -22.23
CA ALA A 59 13.81 -11.37 -21.12
C ALA A 59 12.85 -10.19 -20.88
N SER A 60 12.10 -9.77 -21.91
CA SER A 60 11.12 -8.70 -21.86
C SER A 60 9.70 -9.17 -21.51
N THR A 61 9.49 -10.48 -21.29
CA THR A 61 8.15 -11.00 -20.99
C THR A 61 7.67 -10.50 -19.63
N SER A 62 6.54 -9.79 -19.65
CA SER A 62 5.89 -9.31 -18.42
C SER A 62 5.49 -10.50 -17.54
N THR A 63 6.00 -10.50 -16.31
CA THR A 63 5.75 -11.53 -15.30
C THR A 63 5.27 -10.87 -14.02
N ILE A 64 3.96 -10.94 -13.76
CA ILE A 64 3.29 -10.24 -12.66
C ILE A 64 2.98 -11.22 -11.52
N ILE A 65 3.46 -10.93 -10.33
CA ILE A 65 3.25 -11.67 -9.08
C ILE A 65 2.30 -10.87 -8.20
N GLN A 66 1.11 -11.40 -7.93
CA GLN A 66 0.07 -10.70 -7.16
C GLN A 66 -0.10 -11.24 -5.74
N THR A 67 0.50 -12.39 -5.44
CA THR A 67 0.38 -13.02 -4.13
C THR A 67 1.70 -13.62 -3.68
N PRO A 68 1.93 -13.76 -2.37
CA PRO A 68 3.06 -14.50 -1.80
C PRO A 68 3.24 -15.90 -2.42
N THR A 69 2.15 -16.66 -2.54
CA THR A 69 2.15 -18.00 -3.18
C THR A 69 2.49 -17.97 -4.66
N GLY A 70 2.33 -16.81 -5.31
CA GLY A 70 2.76 -16.58 -6.69
C GLY A 70 4.27 -16.75 -6.86
N MET A 71 5.06 -16.43 -5.84
CA MET A 71 6.51 -16.63 -5.86
C MET A 71 6.89 -18.12 -5.86
N ASP A 72 6.18 -18.95 -5.08
CA ASP A 72 6.37 -20.41 -5.11
C ASP A 72 6.02 -20.99 -6.50
N LYS A 73 4.92 -20.52 -7.08
CA LYS A 73 4.50 -20.90 -8.44
C LYS A 73 5.50 -20.44 -9.50
N LEU A 74 6.15 -19.29 -9.32
CA LEU A 74 7.20 -18.80 -10.22
C LEU A 74 8.39 -19.75 -10.23
N HIS A 75 8.82 -20.22 -9.07
CA HIS A 75 9.91 -21.21 -8.97
C HIS A 75 9.55 -22.52 -9.70
N PHE A 76 8.33 -23.01 -9.52
CA PHE A 76 7.86 -24.20 -10.26
C PHE A 76 7.82 -23.95 -11.78
N LEU A 77 7.31 -22.79 -12.21
CA LEU A 77 7.25 -22.42 -13.62
C LEU A 77 8.64 -22.33 -14.24
N ASP A 78 9.63 -21.77 -13.53
CA ASP A 78 11.02 -21.72 -14.00
C ASP A 78 11.56 -23.12 -14.30
N HIS A 79 11.26 -24.11 -13.44
CA HIS A 79 11.67 -25.49 -13.68
C HIS A 79 10.99 -26.09 -14.94
N VAL A 80 9.69 -25.88 -15.11
CA VAL A 80 8.94 -26.35 -16.29
C VAL A 80 9.50 -25.73 -17.57
N LEU A 81 9.82 -24.43 -17.55
CA LEU A 81 10.38 -23.73 -18.70
C LEU A 81 11.80 -24.20 -19.04
N LYS A 82 12.64 -24.52 -18.04
CA LYS A 82 13.95 -25.14 -18.25
C LYS A 82 13.83 -26.48 -18.98
N GLN A 83 12.97 -27.38 -18.48
CA GLN A 83 12.72 -28.68 -19.12
C GLN A 83 12.19 -28.52 -20.54
N ARG A 84 11.29 -27.55 -20.77
CA ARG A 84 10.77 -27.25 -22.10
C ARG A 84 11.88 -26.76 -23.04
N ALA A 85 12.77 -25.90 -22.57
CA ALA A 85 13.90 -25.41 -23.35
C ALA A 85 14.82 -26.55 -23.76
N GLU A 86 15.20 -27.39 -22.80
CA GLU A 86 16.00 -28.61 -23.01
C GLU A 86 15.36 -29.55 -24.04
N SER A 87 14.07 -29.88 -23.88
CA SER A 87 13.35 -30.76 -24.81
C SER A 87 13.24 -30.21 -26.24
N SER A 88 13.38 -28.89 -26.41
CA SER A 88 13.29 -28.22 -27.70
C SER A 88 14.65 -27.75 -28.24
N ASN A 89 15.76 -28.21 -27.64
CA ASN A 89 17.13 -27.80 -27.99
C ASN A 89 17.31 -26.27 -28.01
N ARG A 90 16.63 -25.55 -27.10
CA ARG A 90 16.75 -24.10 -26.90
C ARG A 90 17.33 -23.81 -25.53
N SER A 91 17.95 -22.65 -25.38
CA SER A 91 18.36 -22.13 -24.07
C SER A 91 17.26 -21.28 -23.44
N TRP A 92 17.12 -21.36 -22.13
CA TRP A 92 16.22 -20.50 -21.35
C TRP A 92 17.04 -19.71 -20.33
N PRO A 93 17.16 -18.37 -20.47
CA PRO A 93 17.97 -17.55 -19.58
C PRO A 93 17.36 -17.35 -18.18
N GLY A 94 16.16 -17.87 -17.91
CA GLY A 94 15.41 -17.60 -16.70
C GLY A 94 14.72 -16.24 -16.74
N PHE A 95 13.87 -15.99 -15.75
CA PHE A 95 13.24 -14.68 -15.53
C PHE A 95 14.30 -13.64 -15.18
N GLN A 96 14.35 -12.52 -15.90
CA GLN A 96 15.26 -11.41 -15.61
C GLN A 96 14.59 -10.32 -14.78
N THR A 97 13.33 -10.02 -15.12
CA THR A 97 12.50 -9.00 -14.47
C THR A 97 11.19 -9.62 -14.01
N ILE A 98 10.76 -9.27 -12.80
CA ILE A 98 9.41 -9.56 -12.31
C ILE A 98 8.76 -8.28 -11.79
N GLU A 99 7.44 -8.25 -11.89
CA GLU A 99 6.61 -7.20 -11.29
C GLU A 99 5.85 -7.80 -10.11
N VAL A 100 5.98 -7.20 -8.93
CA VAL A 100 5.25 -7.56 -7.74
C VAL A 100 4.15 -6.54 -7.55
N GLN A 101 2.93 -6.93 -7.93
CA GLN A 101 1.76 -6.08 -7.81
C GLN A 101 1.14 -6.26 -6.44
N LEU A 102 1.22 -5.20 -5.62
CA LEU A 102 0.76 -5.28 -4.24
C LEU A 102 -0.78 -5.28 -4.13
N TYR A 103 -1.43 -4.46 -4.95
CA TYR A 103 -2.88 -4.29 -4.93
C TYR A 103 -3.54 -5.21 -5.95
N THR A 104 -4.41 -6.10 -5.48
CA THR A 104 -5.04 -7.10 -6.37
C THR A 104 -6.40 -6.63 -6.88
N ARG A 105 -6.68 -6.89 -8.18
CA ARG A 105 -7.98 -6.59 -8.82
C ARG A 105 -9.04 -7.67 -8.59
N ASP A 106 -8.62 -8.82 -8.08
CA ASP A 106 -9.39 -10.07 -8.14
C ASP A 106 -10.26 -10.31 -6.88
N ALA A 107 -10.44 -9.29 -6.04
CA ALA A 107 -11.13 -9.46 -4.77
C ALA A 107 -12.60 -9.02 -4.79
N GLU A 108 -13.40 -9.67 -3.95
CA GLU A 108 -14.81 -9.35 -3.75
C GLU A 108 -14.97 -7.90 -3.27
N ARG A 109 -15.85 -7.14 -3.93
CA ARG A 109 -16.21 -5.78 -3.50
C ARG A 109 -16.65 -5.75 -2.04
N VAL A 110 -16.36 -4.63 -1.40
CA VAL A 110 -16.80 -4.37 -0.04
C VAL A 110 -18.33 -4.49 0.07
N LYS A 111 -18.80 -5.43 0.89
CA LYS A 111 -20.24 -5.65 1.14
C LYS A 111 -20.79 -4.52 2.02
N LYS A 112 -22.07 -4.15 1.81
CA LYS A 112 -22.74 -3.06 2.53
C LYS A 112 -22.60 -3.19 4.04
N ALA A 113 -22.31 -2.07 4.72
CA ALA A 113 -22.21 -2.03 6.18
C ALA A 113 -23.57 -2.38 6.84
N PRO A 114 -23.58 -3.15 7.95
CA PRO A 114 -24.79 -3.36 8.74
C PRO A 114 -25.34 -2.04 9.29
N LYS A 115 -26.67 -1.95 9.40
CA LYS A 115 -27.40 -0.70 9.73
C LYS A 115 -27.19 -0.17 11.16
N SER A 116 -26.55 -0.92 12.06
CA SER A 116 -26.45 -0.59 13.49
C SER A 116 -25.00 -0.47 13.98
N GLU A 117 -24.73 0.61 14.72
CA GLU A 117 -23.42 1.11 15.15
C GLU A 117 -22.59 0.14 16.01
N GLY A 118 -23.21 -0.68 16.85
CA GLY A 118 -22.50 -1.42 17.89
C GLY A 118 -21.58 -2.54 17.39
N HIS A 119 -21.74 -3.02 16.15
CA HIS A 119 -21.11 -4.25 15.65
C HIS A 119 -20.52 -4.10 14.23
N VAL A 120 -20.31 -2.87 13.76
CA VAL A 120 -19.84 -2.64 12.38
C VAL A 120 -18.36 -3.02 12.26
N ARG A 121 -18.11 -4.23 11.76
CA ARG A 121 -16.77 -4.68 11.35
C ARG A 121 -16.23 -3.69 10.32
N ASN A 122 -14.95 -3.28 10.46
CA ASN A 122 -14.29 -2.46 9.44
C ASN A 122 -14.39 -3.20 8.09
N PRO A 123 -15.09 -2.65 7.11
CA PRO A 123 -15.35 -3.33 5.85
C PRO A 123 -14.09 -3.41 4.96
N LEU A 124 -13.06 -2.64 5.27
CA LEU A 124 -11.72 -2.68 4.66
C LEU A 124 -10.77 -3.69 5.36
N ARG A 125 -11.26 -4.47 6.33
CA ARG A 125 -10.51 -5.62 6.87
C ARG A 125 -10.94 -6.89 6.16
N ALA A 126 -9.96 -7.72 5.75
CA ALA A 126 -10.25 -9.04 5.23
C ALA A 126 -11.05 -9.87 6.25
N THR A 127 -12.02 -10.65 5.75
CA THR A 127 -12.96 -11.39 6.59
C THR A 127 -12.32 -12.60 7.32
N GLY A 128 -11.08 -12.98 6.98
CA GLY A 128 -10.53 -14.33 7.21
C GLY A 128 -9.33 -14.55 8.17
N GLY A 129 -8.84 -13.58 8.94
CA GLY A 129 -7.75 -13.84 9.90
C GLY A 129 -6.57 -12.87 9.78
N LEU A 130 -5.33 -13.34 10.03
CA LEU A 130 -4.03 -12.61 10.01
C LEU A 130 -3.70 -11.89 8.67
N ASP A 131 -4.65 -11.79 7.76
CA ASP A 131 -4.51 -11.48 6.35
C ASP A 131 -4.74 -10.00 6.04
N GLY A 132 -3.77 -9.16 6.37
CA GLY A 132 -3.42 -7.95 5.62
C GLY A 132 -4.50 -6.87 5.59
N ALA A 133 -4.27 -5.84 4.77
CA ALA A 133 -5.34 -4.92 4.38
C ALA A 133 -6.20 -5.61 3.31
N PHE A 134 -7.47 -5.18 3.15
CA PHE A 134 -8.29 -5.60 2.02
C PHE A 134 -7.49 -5.50 0.70
N ASN A 135 -7.33 -6.62 0.00
CA ASN A 135 -6.60 -6.75 -1.26
C ASN A 135 -5.10 -6.44 -1.20
N VAL A 136 -4.52 -6.47 0.00
CA VAL A 136 -3.10 -6.33 0.27
C VAL A 136 -2.63 -7.56 1.06
N PRO A 137 -1.92 -8.51 0.44
CA PRO A 137 -1.50 -9.74 1.12
C PRO A 137 -0.69 -9.48 2.38
N SER A 138 -1.01 -10.14 3.49
CA SER A 138 -0.42 -9.92 4.83
C SER A 138 1.08 -10.11 4.93
N THR A 139 1.65 -11.07 4.18
CA THR A 139 3.04 -11.46 4.41
C THR A 139 3.74 -11.82 3.11
N TRP A 140 4.55 -10.90 2.61
CA TRP A 140 5.63 -11.17 1.64
C TRP A 140 6.92 -11.66 2.32
N ALA A 141 6.87 -11.82 3.65
CA ALA A 141 7.97 -12.34 4.45
C ALA A 141 8.47 -13.68 3.90
N ARG A 142 9.79 -13.80 3.70
CA ARG A 142 10.48 -15.02 3.25
C ARG A 142 10.10 -15.52 1.85
N THR A 143 9.20 -14.86 1.11
CA THR A 143 8.80 -15.33 -0.23
C THR A 143 9.96 -15.19 -1.21
N PHE A 144 10.72 -14.10 -1.11
CA PHE A 144 11.85 -13.81 -2.00
C PHE A 144 13.05 -14.73 -1.78
N ARG A 145 13.09 -15.52 -0.70
CA ARG A 145 14.12 -16.55 -0.49
C ARG A 145 14.08 -17.66 -1.52
N ARG A 146 12.90 -17.93 -2.10
CA ARG A 146 12.68 -18.95 -3.14
C ARG A 146 12.70 -18.37 -4.55
N MET A 147 12.99 -17.08 -4.68
CA MET A 147 13.01 -16.41 -5.97
C MET A 147 14.13 -17.00 -6.85
N PRO A 148 13.86 -17.32 -8.13
CA PRO A 148 14.87 -17.78 -9.07
C PRO A 148 16.10 -16.85 -9.11
N ALA A 149 17.29 -17.44 -9.11
CA ALA A 149 18.55 -16.69 -9.12
C ALA A 149 18.78 -15.87 -10.40
N SER A 150 18.06 -16.17 -11.49
CA SER A 150 18.12 -15.43 -12.75
C SER A 150 17.53 -14.01 -12.64
N ILE A 151 16.71 -13.75 -11.63
CA ILE A 151 15.99 -12.48 -11.47
C ILE A 151 16.95 -11.42 -10.95
N LYS A 152 17.14 -10.38 -11.77
CA LYS A 152 18.05 -9.27 -11.51
C LYS A 152 17.32 -7.98 -11.16
N HIS A 153 16.09 -7.83 -11.65
CA HIS A 153 15.29 -6.63 -11.46
C HIS A 153 13.90 -6.95 -10.91
N ILE A 154 13.47 -6.20 -9.89
CA ILE A 154 12.15 -6.33 -9.28
C ILE A 154 11.44 -4.97 -9.38
N VAL A 155 10.31 -4.95 -10.07
CA VAL A 155 9.40 -3.80 -10.08
C VAL A 155 8.36 -4.03 -9.00
N VAL A 156 8.23 -3.13 -8.03
CA VAL A 156 7.15 -3.17 -7.05
C VAL A 156 6.05 -2.21 -7.49
N ASP A 157 4.93 -2.75 -7.96
CA ASP A 157 3.78 -1.98 -8.42
C ASP A 157 2.84 -1.64 -7.25
N LEU A 158 2.84 -0.36 -6.88
CA LEU A 158 1.98 0.25 -5.87
C LEU A 158 0.78 0.97 -6.50
N THR A 159 0.47 0.72 -7.78
CA THR A 159 -0.69 1.29 -8.46
C THR A 159 -1.97 0.67 -7.92
N MET A 160 -2.81 1.48 -7.29
CA MET A 160 -4.08 1.05 -6.74
C MET A 160 -5.13 0.92 -7.86
N PRO A 161 -5.84 -0.22 -7.97
CA PRO A 161 -6.99 -0.34 -8.85
C PRO A 161 -8.09 0.65 -8.48
N GLU A 162 -8.69 1.26 -9.49
CA GLU A 162 -9.79 2.24 -9.34
C GLU A 162 -10.95 1.69 -8.48
N THR A 163 -11.33 0.43 -8.69
CA THR A 163 -12.40 -0.22 -7.92
C THR A 163 -12.08 -0.32 -6.43
N GLN A 164 -10.81 -0.56 -6.08
CA GLN A 164 -10.37 -0.61 -4.69
C GLN A 164 -10.32 0.78 -4.07
N LEU A 165 -9.89 1.79 -4.84
CA LEU A 165 -9.93 3.18 -4.40
C LEU A 165 -11.36 3.62 -4.07
N GLN A 166 -12.32 3.31 -4.95
CA GLN A 166 -13.74 3.60 -4.74
C GLN A 166 -14.28 2.96 -3.46
N ASP A 167 -13.90 1.71 -3.18
CA ASP A 167 -14.28 1.02 -1.94
C ASP A 167 -13.69 1.68 -0.68
N ILE A 168 -12.44 2.15 -0.75
CA ILE A 168 -11.77 2.89 0.34
C ILE A 168 -12.43 4.27 0.54
N GLU A 169 -12.78 4.95 -0.54
CA GLU A 169 -13.44 6.27 -0.49
C GLU A 169 -14.88 6.17 0.02
N ALA A 170 -15.61 5.11 -0.32
CA ALA A 170 -16.93 4.82 0.25
C ALA A 170 -16.89 4.59 1.77
N CYS A 171 -15.71 4.26 2.32
CA CYS A 171 -15.44 4.11 3.75
C CYS A 171 -14.83 5.38 4.41
N GLY A 172 -14.66 6.46 3.63
CA GLY A 172 -14.16 7.75 4.07
C GLY A 172 -15.24 8.77 4.31
N PRO A 173 -14.88 10.01 4.71
CA PRO A 173 -15.82 11.09 5.00
C PRO A 173 -16.89 11.22 3.91
N ASP A 174 -18.15 11.33 4.31
CA ASP A 174 -19.31 11.41 3.41
C ASP A 174 -19.55 10.17 2.53
N GLY A 175 -18.78 9.10 2.73
CA GLY A 175 -18.89 7.84 2.03
C GLY A 175 -20.13 7.03 2.42
N ALA A 176 -20.67 6.31 1.44
CA ALA A 176 -21.91 5.54 1.56
C ALA A 176 -21.87 4.39 2.58
N LEU A 177 -20.69 4.00 3.07
CA LEU A 177 -20.53 2.91 4.02
C LEU A 177 -20.33 3.38 5.47
N ILE A 178 -20.22 4.70 5.72
CA ILE A 178 -20.09 5.22 7.09
C ILE A 178 -21.38 4.93 7.90
N PRO A 179 -21.27 4.48 9.17
CA PRO A 179 -22.43 4.33 10.06
C PRO A 179 -23.15 5.66 10.29
N HIS A 180 -24.49 5.67 10.21
CA HIS A 180 -25.30 6.86 10.48
C HIS A 180 -25.07 7.41 11.90
N GLY A 181 -25.22 8.73 12.08
CA GLY A 181 -25.17 9.39 13.39
C GLY A 181 -23.79 9.90 13.84
N ARG A 182 -22.76 9.86 12.97
CA ARG A 182 -21.43 10.38 13.29
C ARG A 182 -21.28 11.86 12.90
N SER A 183 -20.87 12.69 13.86
CA SER A 183 -20.76 14.16 13.72
C SER A 183 -19.36 14.67 13.30
N GLN A 184 -18.46 13.82 12.81
CA GLN A 184 -17.13 14.21 12.32
C GLN A 184 -16.72 13.40 11.08
N ARG A 185 -15.78 13.94 10.29
CA ARG A 185 -15.09 13.23 9.18
C ARG A 185 -14.57 11.87 9.65
N TYR A 186 -15.32 10.82 9.37
CA TYR A 186 -15.01 9.48 9.84
C TYR A 186 -13.96 8.84 8.93
N THR A 187 -12.69 9.04 9.27
CA THR A 187 -11.53 8.45 8.54
C THR A 187 -10.97 7.21 9.25
N ARG A 188 -11.68 6.66 10.24
CA ARG A 188 -11.12 5.58 11.08
C ARG A 188 -10.76 4.33 10.27
N TRP A 189 -11.66 3.90 9.39
CA TRP A 189 -11.46 2.68 8.59
C TRP A 189 -10.37 2.87 7.54
N GLN A 190 -10.37 4.00 6.83
CA GLN A 190 -9.31 4.33 5.87
C GLN A 190 -7.93 4.41 6.55
N ARG A 191 -7.84 5.03 7.74
CA ARG A 191 -6.57 5.08 8.49
C ARG A 191 -6.07 3.70 8.88
N GLU A 192 -6.97 2.83 9.32
CA GLU A 192 -6.61 1.46 9.68
C GLU A 192 -6.15 0.66 8.46
N TYR A 193 -6.84 0.80 7.32
CA TYR A 193 -6.44 0.23 6.04
C TYR A 193 -5.02 0.69 5.67
N TRP A 194 -4.78 2.01 5.63
CA TRP A 194 -3.49 2.56 5.25
C TRP A 194 -2.37 2.18 6.21
N ARG A 195 -2.67 2.03 7.50
CA ARG A 195 -1.69 1.54 8.47
C ARG A 195 -1.20 0.14 8.13
N LEU A 196 -2.12 -0.76 7.78
CA LEU A 196 -1.80 -2.14 7.39
C LEU A 196 -1.11 -2.18 6.02
N ALA A 197 -1.62 -1.42 5.05
CA ALA A 197 -1.04 -1.36 3.70
C ALA A 197 0.39 -0.83 3.72
N LEU A 198 0.66 0.29 4.41
CA LEU A 198 2.02 0.85 4.52
C LEU A 198 2.96 -0.06 5.30
N SER A 199 2.48 -0.77 6.33
CA SER A 199 3.30 -1.80 6.99
C SER A 199 3.67 -2.92 6.03
N THR A 200 2.72 -3.36 5.20
CA THR A 200 2.97 -4.42 4.20
C THR A 200 3.96 -3.96 3.13
N ILE A 201 3.83 -2.73 2.64
CA ILE A 201 4.77 -2.12 1.69
C ILE A 201 6.18 -2.13 2.28
N ALA A 202 6.31 -1.76 3.55
CA ALA A 202 7.59 -1.78 4.25
C ALA A 202 8.21 -3.16 4.36
N ASP A 203 7.41 -4.14 4.80
CA ASP A 203 7.86 -5.53 4.90
C ASP A 203 8.32 -6.07 3.55
N LEU A 204 7.59 -5.73 2.48
CA LEU A 204 7.96 -6.09 1.12
C LEU A 204 9.29 -5.44 0.70
N VAL A 205 9.45 -4.13 0.91
CA VAL A 205 10.67 -3.40 0.52
C VAL A 205 11.88 -3.88 1.33
N ASP A 206 11.72 -4.10 2.63
CA ASP A 206 12.79 -4.63 3.49
C ASP A 206 13.25 -6.01 3.01
N GLU A 207 12.30 -6.88 2.65
CA GLU A 207 12.59 -8.22 2.13
C GLU A 207 13.26 -8.16 0.75
N VAL A 208 12.84 -7.25 -0.13
CA VAL A 208 13.45 -7.05 -1.46
C VAL A 208 14.88 -6.49 -1.34
N GLN A 209 15.08 -5.48 -0.51
CA GLN A 209 16.35 -4.75 -0.41
C GLN A 209 17.39 -5.48 0.45
N TYR A 210 16.96 -6.06 1.57
CA TYR A 210 17.88 -6.62 2.56
C TYR A 210 17.81 -8.15 2.64
N GLY A 211 16.83 -8.78 1.97
CA GLY A 211 16.53 -10.19 2.18
C GLY A 211 16.06 -10.51 3.60
N GLN A 212 15.79 -9.49 4.42
CA GLN A 212 15.52 -9.61 5.85
C GLN A 212 14.10 -9.14 6.19
N HIS A 213 13.42 -9.94 7.01
CA HIS A 213 12.18 -9.53 7.64
C HIS A 213 12.47 -8.95 9.02
N TRP A 214 12.32 -7.63 9.18
CA TRP A 214 12.60 -6.90 10.43
C TRP A 214 11.89 -7.49 11.67
N ALA A 215 10.70 -8.06 11.51
CA ALA A 215 9.88 -8.48 12.66
C ALA A 215 10.37 -9.76 13.37
N MET A 216 11.32 -10.52 12.83
CA MET A 216 11.70 -11.83 13.40
C MET A 216 13.12 -11.92 13.96
N HIS A 217 13.99 -10.96 13.69
CA HIS A 217 15.37 -11.04 14.14
C HIS A 217 15.80 -9.73 14.77
N GLY A 218 15.87 -9.72 16.10
CA GLY A 218 16.79 -8.81 16.78
C GLY A 218 18.16 -8.91 16.10
N ARG A 219 18.73 -7.75 15.77
CA ARG A 219 20.04 -7.53 15.13
C ARG A 219 20.95 -8.78 15.19
N GLY A 220 21.15 -9.52 14.10
CA GLY A 220 22.17 -10.59 14.15
C GLY A 220 22.30 -11.59 13.01
N ALA A 221 21.27 -11.84 12.18
CA ALA A 221 21.39 -12.84 11.11
C ALA A 221 21.61 -12.17 9.75
N THR A 222 22.87 -11.94 9.39
CA THR A 222 23.28 -11.63 8.01
C THR A 222 23.01 -12.85 7.13
N LEU A 223 22.07 -12.71 6.19
CA LEU A 223 21.89 -13.70 5.13
C LEU A 223 23.05 -13.58 4.13
N PRO A 224 23.38 -14.67 3.40
CA PRO A 224 24.38 -14.61 2.33
C PRO A 224 24.04 -13.47 1.38
N ALA A 225 25.07 -12.73 0.95
CA ALA A 225 24.95 -11.58 0.06
C ALA A 225 24.02 -11.94 -1.10
N VAL A 226 22.81 -11.39 -1.03
CA VAL A 226 21.89 -11.43 -2.17
C VAL A 226 22.64 -10.70 -3.27
N GLY A 227 22.96 -11.40 -4.37
CA GLY A 227 23.66 -10.80 -5.51
C GLY A 227 23.00 -9.48 -5.89
N GLU A 228 23.77 -8.55 -6.45
CA GLU A 228 23.33 -7.19 -6.77
C GLU A 228 22.01 -7.22 -7.59
N ARG A 229 20.89 -7.02 -6.90
CA ARG A 229 19.55 -6.95 -7.46
C ARG A 229 19.13 -5.49 -7.44
N SER A 230 18.66 -4.99 -8.56
CA SER A 230 18.02 -3.69 -8.60
C SER A 230 16.52 -3.85 -8.33
N TYR A 231 15.93 -2.86 -7.70
CA TYR A 231 14.47 -2.77 -7.63
C TYR A 231 14.04 -1.34 -7.89
N GLU A 232 12.84 -1.19 -8.43
CA GLU A 232 12.17 0.10 -8.56
C GLU A 232 10.74 0.01 -8.04
N MET A 233 10.19 1.15 -7.64
CA MET A 233 8.81 1.22 -7.19
C MET A 233 8.04 2.13 -8.12
N ILE A 234 6.90 1.66 -8.59
CA ILE A 234 6.01 2.40 -9.48
C ILE A 234 4.65 2.62 -8.81
N GLY A 235 3.92 3.62 -9.30
CA GLY A 235 2.64 4.02 -8.75
C GLY A 235 2.73 5.25 -7.84
N LYS A 236 1.57 5.77 -7.47
CA LYS A 236 1.43 6.96 -6.62
C LYS A 236 0.34 6.73 -5.60
N LEU A 237 0.46 7.37 -4.44
CA LEU A 237 -0.62 7.41 -3.48
C LEU A 237 -1.81 8.19 -4.09
N PRO A 238 -3.05 7.66 -4.06
CA PRO A 238 -4.21 8.39 -4.55
C PRO A 238 -4.39 9.74 -3.84
N GLU A 239 -4.63 10.81 -4.58
CA GLU A 239 -4.68 12.18 -4.05
C GLU A 239 -5.71 12.34 -2.91
N GLY A 240 -6.89 11.73 -3.07
CA GLY A 240 -7.96 11.72 -2.05
C GLY A 240 -7.57 11.02 -0.74
N GLN A 241 -6.48 10.26 -0.72
CA GLN A 241 -6.01 9.49 0.43
C GLN A 241 -4.79 10.11 1.12
N VAL A 242 -4.14 11.10 0.51
CA VAL A 242 -2.93 11.76 1.05
C VAL A 242 -3.19 12.36 2.43
N GLU A 243 -4.30 13.09 2.60
CA GLU A 243 -4.63 13.72 3.88
C GLU A 243 -4.93 12.69 4.98
N VAL A 244 -5.60 11.58 4.63
CA VAL A 244 -5.91 10.50 5.56
C VAL A 244 -4.63 9.86 6.10
N VAL A 245 -3.69 9.56 5.20
CA VAL A 245 -2.38 8.99 5.56
C VAL A 245 -1.59 9.96 6.42
N ALA A 246 -1.48 11.23 6.00
CA ALA A 246 -0.78 12.27 6.75
C ALA A 246 -1.35 12.46 8.17
N MET A 247 -2.68 12.41 8.31
CA MET A 247 -3.33 12.46 9.62
C MET A 247 -2.96 11.29 10.54
N ASP A 248 -2.79 10.07 10.01
CA ASP A 248 -2.36 8.91 10.81
C ASP A 248 -0.89 9.03 11.21
N VAL A 249 -0.02 9.45 10.28
CA VAL A 249 1.41 9.72 10.53
C VAL A 249 1.59 10.73 11.67
N THR A 250 0.79 11.81 11.69
CA THR A 250 0.90 12.84 12.75
C THR A 250 0.26 12.45 14.09
N ARG A 251 -0.56 11.40 14.15
CA ARG A 251 -1.24 10.97 15.39
C ARG A 251 -0.47 9.90 16.15
N ASN A 252 0.22 9.01 15.45
CA ASN A 252 0.95 7.93 16.09
C ASN A 252 2.32 8.43 16.58
N HIS A 253 2.57 8.31 17.89
CA HIS A 253 3.83 8.71 18.53
C HIS A 253 5.04 7.93 17.97
N ALA A 254 6.23 8.52 18.18
CA ALA A 254 7.63 8.15 17.92
C ALA A 254 8.06 6.72 17.49
N SER A 255 7.24 5.68 17.61
CA SER A 255 7.57 4.27 17.36
C SER A 255 6.76 3.62 16.22
N SER A 256 5.87 4.34 15.52
CA SER A 256 5.20 3.74 14.37
C SER A 256 6.17 3.60 13.20
N ARG A 257 6.37 2.36 12.73
CA ARG A 257 7.15 2.03 11.52
C ARG A 257 6.77 2.95 10.34
N ILE A 258 5.51 3.31 10.23
CA ILE A 258 4.96 4.27 9.25
C ILE A 258 5.67 5.62 9.27
N ARG A 259 5.98 6.17 10.45
CA ARG A 259 6.70 7.44 10.51
C ARG A 259 8.10 7.30 9.94
N VAL A 260 8.79 6.19 10.21
CA VAL A 260 10.14 5.90 9.66
C VAL A 260 10.05 5.72 8.14
N LEU A 261 9.07 4.96 7.66
CA LEU A 261 8.82 4.70 6.24
C LEU A 261 8.54 5.96 5.43
N CYS A 262 7.84 6.93 6.03
CA CYS A 262 7.65 8.22 5.41
C CYS A 262 8.96 8.93 5.10
N TRP A 263 10.10 8.56 5.71
CA TRP A 263 11.42 9.17 5.47
C TRP A 263 12.41 8.24 4.76
N GLU A 264 12.03 6.98 4.54
CA GLU A 264 12.86 6.06 3.76
C GLU A 264 13.05 6.57 2.33
N GLN A 265 14.28 6.41 1.82
CA GLN A 265 14.64 6.92 0.50
C GLN A 265 13.90 6.17 -0.60
N CYS A 266 13.66 4.88 -0.41
CA CYS A 266 12.92 4.07 -1.37
C CYS A 266 11.48 4.59 -1.55
N LEU A 267 10.76 4.89 -0.46
CA LEU A 267 9.36 5.33 -0.51
C LEU A 267 9.17 6.84 -0.73
N ILE A 268 10.26 7.58 -1.02
CA ILE A 268 10.23 9.04 -1.09
C ILE A 268 9.22 9.55 -2.11
N ASP A 269 9.21 8.98 -3.31
CA ASP A 269 8.36 9.43 -4.39
C ASP A 269 6.89 9.04 -4.17
N TYR A 270 6.66 7.87 -3.60
CA TYR A 270 5.32 7.39 -3.27
C TYR A 270 4.66 8.22 -2.15
N LEU A 271 5.45 8.69 -1.16
CA LEU A 271 4.98 9.41 0.02
C LEU A 271 5.29 10.91 0.01
N LYS A 272 5.79 11.47 -1.10
CA LYS A 272 6.20 12.88 -1.16
C LYS A 272 5.10 13.85 -0.75
N ASP A 273 3.88 13.64 -1.25
CA ASP A 273 2.75 14.53 -0.96
C ASP A 273 2.26 14.35 0.48
N VAL A 274 2.37 13.13 1.02
CA VAL A 274 2.13 12.84 2.45
C VAL A 274 3.09 13.65 3.32
N ARG A 275 4.37 13.75 2.98
CA ARG A 275 5.35 14.55 3.76
C ARG A 275 4.96 16.04 3.79
N VAL A 276 4.56 16.58 2.65
CA VAL A 276 4.11 17.98 2.52
C VAL A 276 2.88 18.22 3.41
N VAL A 277 1.85 17.38 3.28
CA VAL A 277 0.61 17.51 4.06
C VAL A 277 0.86 17.26 5.56
N THR A 278 1.69 16.29 5.91
CA THR A 278 2.08 16.01 7.31
C THR A 278 2.73 17.23 7.95
N THR A 279 3.66 17.89 7.23
CA THR A 279 4.32 19.11 7.69
C THR A 279 3.32 20.25 7.91
N ARG A 280 2.37 20.43 6.98
CA ARG A 280 1.27 21.41 7.11
C ARG A 280 0.42 21.12 8.34
N VAL A 281 -0.08 19.89 8.49
CA VAL A 281 -0.95 19.48 9.61
C VAL A 281 -0.23 19.64 10.96
N MET A 282 1.06 19.30 11.05
CA MET A 282 1.84 19.51 12.28
C MET A 282 2.00 20.99 12.63
N ARG A 283 2.22 21.85 11.62
CA ARG A 283 2.30 23.31 11.79
C ARG A 283 0.99 23.87 12.33
N GLU A 284 -0.13 23.56 11.69
CA GLU A 284 -1.47 24.00 12.12
C GLU A 284 -1.81 23.52 13.55
N LYS A 285 -1.46 22.28 13.89
CA LYS A 285 -1.63 21.75 15.26
C LYS A 285 -0.81 22.55 16.28
N ARG A 286 0.43 22.89 15.93
CA ARG A 286 1.32 23.69 16.79
C ARG A 286 0.79 25.10 16.97
N GLU A 287 0.32 25.74 15.90
CA GLU A 287 -0.31 27.07 15.95
C GLU A 287 -1.55 27.07 16.82
N LYS A 288 -2.46 26.09 16.65
CA LYS A 288 -3.65 25.94 17.50
C LYS A 288 -3.28 25.71 18.97
N LYS A 289 -2.26 24.91 19.26
CA LYS A 289 -1.76 24.70 20.63
C LYS A 289 -1.20 26.00 21.22
N ASN A 290 -0.41 26.74 20.47
CA ASN A 290 0.15 28.01 20.89
C ASN A 290 -0.94 29.06 21.13
N GLN A 291 -1.96 29.11 20.27
CA GLN A 291 -3.09 30.01 20.41
C GLN A 291 -3.90 29.71 21.67
N ARG A 292 -4.24 28.43 21.92
CA ARG A 292 -4.89 28.00 23.17
C ARG A 292 -4.06 28.32 24.40
N ALA A 293 -2.75 28.14 24.35
CA ALA A 293 -1.86 28.48 25.46
C ALA A 293 -1.86 30.00 25.74
N LYS A 294 -1.91 30.85 24.69
CA LYS A 294 -2.06 32.30 24.83
C LYS A 294 -3.41 32.67 25.45
N GLU A 295 -4.50 32.05 25.02
CA GLU A 295 -5.85 32.28 25.57
C GLU A 295 -5.93 31.88 27.05
N LEU A 296 -5.42 30.69 27.40
CA LEU A 296 -5.37 30.23 28.79
C LEU A 296 -4.53 31.16 29.68
N LYS A 297 -3.39 31.65 29.17
CA LYS A 297 -2.56 32.62 29.89
C LYS A 297 -3.29 33.94 30.14
N LYS A 298 -4.08 34.43 29.16
CA LYS A 298 -4.90 35.64 29.33
C LYS A 298 -5.97 35.44 30.41
N LEU A 299 -6.71 34.34 30.35
CA LEU A 299 -7.72 34.00 31.37
C LEU A 299 -7.13 33.91 32.77
N TRP A 300 -5.94 33.31 32.89
CA TRP A 300 -5.24 33.21 34.17
C TRP A 300 -4.85 34.60 34.73
N ILE A 301 -4.33 35.50 33.89
CA ILE A 301 -4.01 36.88 34.29
C ILE A 301 -5.27 37.65 34.71
N GLU A 302 -6.40 37.45 34.01
CA GLU A 302 -7.67 38.10 34.36
C GLU A 302 -8.23 37.61 35.70
N GLN A 303 -8.16 36.29 35.97
CA GLN A 303 -8.55 35.71 37.25
C GLN A 303 -7.68 36.20 38.41
N ASP A 304 -6.36 36.28 38.21
CA ASP A 304 -5.41 36.76 39.21
C ASP A 304 -5.66 38.24 39.58
N ARG A 305 -5.93 39.08 38.56
CA ARG A 305 -6.34 40.48 38.76
C ARG A 305 -7.67 40.62 39.50
N ALA A 306 -8.66 39.78 39.18
CA ALA A 306 -9.96 39.80 39.85
C ALA A 306 -9.85 39.34 41.31
N GLY A 307 -9.04 38.30 41.58
CA GLY A 307 -8.77 37.82 42.94
C GLY A 307 -8.05 38.87 43.80
N THR A 308 -7.08 39.57 43.21
CA THR A 308 -6.36 40.66 43.90
C THR A 308 -7.29 41.83 44.26
N LYS A 309 -8.21 42.21 43.36
CA LYS A 309 -9.22 43.24 43.66
C LYS A 309 -10.15 42.84 44.80
N ARG A 310 -10.65 41.60 44.78
CA ARG A 310 -11.56 41.08 45.81
C ARG A 310 -10.91 41.04 47.20
N TRP A 311 -9.63 40.66 47.26
CA TRP A 311 -8.85 40.72 48.51
C TRP A 311 -8.67 42.15 49.03
N GLY A 312 -8.47 43.12 48.14
CA GLY A 312 -8.39 44.53 48.53
C GLY A 312 -9.70 45.06 49.13
N GLU A 313 -10.83 44.76 48.48
CA GLU A 313 -12.17 45.17 48.95
C GLU A 313 -12.56 44.51 50.28
N GLU A 314 -12.29 43.22 50.48
CA GLU A 314 -12.57 42.52 51.76
C GLU A 314 -11.70 43.04 52.93
N THR A 315 -10.52 43.58 52.66
CA THR A 315 -9.69 44.20 53.71
C THR A 315 -10.11 45.63 54.08
N GLU A 316 -10.81 46.36 53.21
CA GLU A 316 -11.31 47.70 53.51
C GLU A 316 -12.64 47.67 54.29
N ASP A 317 -13.49 46.66 54.07
CA ASP A 317 -14.77 46.50 54.76
C ASP A 317 -14.69 45.71 56.09
N ALA A 318 -13.51 45.26 56.50
CA ALA A 318 -13.33 44.63 57.81
C ALA A 318 -13.50 45.68 58.94
N PRO A 319 -14.55 45.60 59.77
CA PRO A 319 -14.82 46.64 60.76
C PRO A 319 -13.66 46.75 61.75
N ALA A 320 -13.15 47.97 61.93
CA ALA A 320 -12.04 48.36 62.81
C ALA A 320 -12.30 48.09 64.33
N SER A 321 -13.24 47.22 64.69
CA SER A 321 -13.75 47.05 66.05
C SER A 321 -12.89 46.16 66.96
N LYS A 322 -11.72 45.68 66.54
CA LYS A 322 -10.89 44.77 67.36
C LYS A 322 -9.45 45.23 67.63
N ARG A 323 -9.12 46.50 67.41
CA ARG A 323 -7.77 47.03 67.69
C ARG A 323 -7.65 47.90 68.95
N ALA A 324 -8.62 47.85 69.85
CA ALA A 324 -8.56 48.49 71.17
C ALA A 324 -8.73 47.43 72.28
N LYS A 325 -7.64 46.73 72.61
CA LYS A 325 -7.38 46.08 73.91
C LYS A 325 -6.03 45.36 73.87
N MET A 326 -4.96 46.13 73.96
CA MET A 326 -3.71 45.78 74.62
C MET A 326 -3.00 47.09 74.97
#